data_AF-A0A6N8ECZ6-F1
#
_entry.id   AF-A0A6N8ECZ6-F1
#
_cell.length_a   1.000
_cell.length_b   1.000
_cell.length_c   1.000
_cell.angle_alpha   90.00
_cell.angle_beta   90.00
_cell.angle_gamma   90.00
#
_symmetry.space_group_name_H-M   'P 1'
#
loop_
_entity.id
_entity.type
_entity.pdbx_description
1 polymer ?
#
loop_
_entity_poly.entity_id
_entity_poly.type
_entity_poly.pdbx_seq_one_letter_code
_entity_poly.pdbx_strand_id
1 'polypeptide(L)'
;MHLISLSTAVALTGLTKRTLWRYIESGRLTVATPTAPGEKAHVHLQDILTLSGLTVAPEDHPTLVDADRGDPIAQCDLAILLMNQRPADAIPWFQRSANAFYPDAMCWLARAYLSGQGIECNLETGVQWIDKAAHKGHPLGQALHDFLQSPSGQGLLHAQNHSALKTALDDIERQTLLNALNATADAVHS
;
A
#
# COMPACT_ATOMS: atom_id res chain seq x y z
N MET A 1 0.25 10.23 -21.81
CA MET A 1 -0.50 8.97 -21.96
C MET A 1 0.21 7.92 -21.12
N HIS A 2 -0.44 7.38 -20.09
CA HIS A 2 0.19 6.48 -19.10
C HIS A 2 0.06 5.01 -19.53
N LEU A 3 1.14 4.27 -19.39
CA LEU A 3 1.27 2.86 -19.75
C LEU A 3 1.68 2.07 -18.52
N ILE A 4 1.10 0.88 -18.37
CA ILE A 4 1.43 -0.05 -17.27
C ILE A 4 1.61 -1.46 -17.81
N SER A 5 2.41 -2.25 -17.10
CA SER A 5 2.64 -3.65 -17.45
C SER A 5 1.37 -4.49 -17.33
N LEU A 6 1.32 -5.60 -18.07
CA LEU A 6 0.25 -6.59 -17.91
C LEU A 6 0.15 -7.14 -16.48
N SER A 7 1.27 -7.23 -15.74
CA SER A 7 1.25 -7.67 -14.34
C SER A 7 0.46 -6.72 -13.45
N THR A 8 0.67 -5.42 -13.62
CA THR A 8 -0.08 -4.40 -12.86
C THR A 8 -1.53 -4.32 -13.33
N ALA A 9 -1.79 -4.48 -14.62
CA ALA A 9 -3.15 -4.58 -15.13
C ALA A 9 -3.93 -5.76 -14.51
N VAL A 10 -3.29 -6.93 -14.35
CA VAL A 10 -3.87 -8.08 -13.61
C VAL A 10 -4.17 -7.69 -12.17
N ALA A 11 -3.22 -7.07 -11.47
CA ALA A 11 -3.38 -6.67 -10.07
C ALA A 11 -4.54 -5.67 -9.88
N LEU A 12 -4.70 -4.69 -10.77
CA LEU A 12 -5.76 -3.69 -10.67
C LEU A 12 -7.14 -4.22 -11.08
N THR A 13 -7.21 -5.15 -12.04
CA THR A 13 -8.50 -5.64 -12.56
C THR A 13 -8.98 -6.94 -11.93
N GLY A 14 -8.09 -7.72 -11.29
CA GLY A 14 -8.37 -9.10 -10.87
C GLY A 14 -8.52 -10.09 -12.03
N LEU A 15 -8.34 -9.66 -13.28
CA LEU A 15 -8.45 -10.52 -14.46
C LEU A 15 -7.17 -11.30 -14.68
N THR A 16 -7.28 -12.52 -15.23
CA THR A 16 -6.09 -13.29 -15.62
C THR A 16 -5.35 -12.65 -16.79
N LYS A 17 -4.04 -12.87 -16.88
CA LYS A 17 -3.22 -12.45 -18.03
C LYS A 17 -3.79 -12.97 -19.37
N ARG A 18 -4.35 -14.19 -19.38
CA ARG A 18 -5.01 -14.78 -20.56
C ARG A 18 -6.23 -13.96 -20.98
N THR A 19 -7.04 -13.52 -20.02
CA THR A 19 -8.21 -12.68 -20.30
C THR A 19 -7.81 -11.32 -20.87
N LEU A 20 -6.78 -10.69 -20.31
CA LEU A 20 -6.26 -9.42 -20.83
C LEU A 20 -5.73 -9.55 -22.25
N TRP A 21 -5.00 -10.62 -22.57
CA TRP A 21 -4.55 -10.89 -23.94
C TRP A 21 -5.70 -11.03 -24.92
N ARG A 22 -6.77 -11.76 -24.55
CA ARG A 22 -7.97 -11.85 -25.39
C ARG A 22 -8.60 -10.48 -25.66
N TYR A 23 -8.59 -9.57 -24.68
CA TYR A 23 -9.10 -8.21 -24.88
C TYR A 23 -8.20 -7.36 -25.77
N ILE A 24 -6.89 -7.59 -25.76
CA ILE A 24 -5.96 -6.97 -26.72
C ILE A 24 -6.25 -7.49 -28.13
N GLU A 25 -6.37 -8.81 -28.31
CA GLU A 25 -6.68 -9.44 -29.60
C GLU A 25 -8.02 -8.98 -30.18
N SER A 26 -9.02 -8.76 -29.32
CA SER A 26 -10.33 -8.26 -29.74
C SER A 26 -10.39 -6.74 -29.92
N GLY A 27 -9.29 -6.01 -29.73
CA GLY A 27 -9.23 -4.54 -29.82
C GLY A 27 -9.94 -3.80 -28.68
N ARG A 28 -10.33 -4.48 -27.60
CA ARG A 28 -10.97 -3.88 -26.42
C ARG A 28 -9.95 -3.19 -25.50
N LEU A 29 -8.71 -3.66 -25.52
CA LEU A 29 -7.59 -3.05 -24.80
C LEU A 29 -6.54 -2.55 -25.78
N THR A 30 -6.11 -1.32 -25.59
CA THR A 30 -5.04 -0.74 -26.40
C THR A 30 -3.70 -1.14 -25.80
N VAL A 31 -2.85 -1.79 -26.60
CA VAL A 31 -1.48 -2.20 -26.23
C VAL A 31 -0.47 -1.27 -26.88
N ALA A 32 0.56 -0.88 -26.14
CA ALA A 32 1.71 -0.20 -26.71
C ALA A 32 2.56 -1.20 -27.49
N THR A 33 2.96 -0.85 -28.71
CA THR A 33 3.87 -1.66 -29.50
C THR A 33 5.23 -1.78 -28.79
N PRO A 34 5.73 -3.01 -28.52
CA PRO A 34 7.07 -3.19 -27.99
C PRO A 34 8.09 -2.49 -28.89
N THR A 35 8.94 -1.68 -28.30
CA THR A 35 9.99 -0.92 -29.01
C THR A 35 11.28 -1.72 -29.14
N ALA A 36 11.46 -2.75 -28.31
CA ALA A 36 12.61 -3.65 -28.35
C ALA A 36 12.23 -5.14 -28.28
N PRO A 37 13.02 -6.05 -28.89
CA PRO A 37 12.86 -7.49 -28.71
C PRO A 37 12.97 -7.90 -27.23
N GLY A 38 11.96 -8.62 -26.72
CA GLY A 38 11.90 -9.05 -25.32
C GLY A 38 11.27 -8.05 -24.35
N GLU A 39 10.89 -6.86 -24.83
CA GLU A 39 10.15 -5.89 -24.03
C GLU A 39 8.75 -6.42 -23.69
N LYS A 40 8.37 -6.34 -22.41
CA LYS A 40 7.05 -6.79 -21.95
C LYS A 40 5.97 -5.88 -22.52
N ALA A 41 4.84 -6.46 -22.90
CA ALA A 41 3.69 -5.69 -23.37
C ALA A 41 3.16 -4.77 -22.25
N HIS A 42 2.87 -3.52 -22.63
CA HIS A 42 2.22 -2.53 -21.78
C HIS A 42 0.87 -2.14 -22.37
N VAL A 43 -0.07 -1.80 -21.50
CA VAL A 43 -1.43 -1.39 -21.85
C VAL A 43 -1.71 0.01 -21.32
N HIS A 44 -2.67 0.69 -21.93
CA HIS A 44 -3.07 2.02 -21.47
C HIS A 44 -3.74 1.98 -20.11
N LEU A 45 -3.24 2.80 -19.18
CA LEU A 45 -3.76 2.87 -17.82
C LEU A 45 -5.26 3.23 -17.80
N GLN A 46 -5.69 4.15 -18.67
CA GLN A 46 -7.10 4.57 -18.72
C GLN A 46 -8.05 3.42 -19.05
N ASP A 47 -7.66 2.52 -19.98
CA ASP A 47 -8.46 1.35 -20.32
C ASP A 47 -8.56 0.40 -19.10
N ILE A 48 -7.47 0.27 -18.35
CA ILE A 48 -7.41 -0.56 -17.13
C ILE A 48 -8.22 0.04 -15.99
N LEU A 49 -8.19 1.35 -15.77
CA LEU A 49 -9.04 2.02 -14.79
C LEU A 49 -10.51 1.82 -15.13
N THR A 50 -10.86 1.98 -16.42
CA THR A 50 -12.23 1.74 -16.91
C THR A 50 -12.68 0.28 -16.70
N LEU A 51 -11.79 -0.69 -16.94
CA LEU A 51 -12.10 -2.11 -16.72
C LEU A 51 -12.18 -2.51 -15.24
N SER A 52 -11.33 -1.93 -14.39
CA SER A 52 -11.26 -2.25 -12.96
C SER A 52 -12.36 -1.57 -12.14
N GLY A 53 -12.98 -0.52 -12.67
CA GLY A 53 -13.93 0.32 -11.94
C GLY A 53 -13.28 1.18 -10.85
N LEU A 54 -11.94 1.24 -10.81
CA LEU A 54 -11.20 2.07 -9.87
C LEU A 54 -11.36 3.54 -10.23
N THR A 55 -11.71 4.35 -9.24
CA THR A 55 -11.72 5.82 -9.39
C THR A 55 -10.41 6.35 -8.86
N VAL A 56 -9.55 6.79 -9.78
CA VAL A 56 -8.23 7.36 -9.49
C VAL A 56 -8.13 8.71 -10.21
N ALA A 57 -7.79 9.75 -9.47
CA ALA A 57 -7.71 11.09 -10.01
C ALA A 57 -6.57 11.19 -11.04
N PRO A 58 -6.70 11.97 -12.12
CA PRO A 58 -5.66 12.07 -13.16
C PRO A 58 -4.28 12.47 -12.63
N GLU A 59 -4.22 13.27 -11.57
CA GLU A 59 -3.00 13.66 -10.87
C GLU A 59 -2.24 12.49 -10.23
N ASP A 60 -2.93 11.39 -9.89
CA ASP A 60 -2.34 10.19 -9.30
C ASP A 60 -1.91 9.16 -10.36
N HIS A 61 -2.24 9.37 -11.64
CA HIS A 61 -1.86 8.44 -12.71
C HIS A 61 -0.34 8.23 -12.82
N PRO A 62 0.54 9.24 -12.66
CA PRO A 62 1.98 9.04 -12.59
C PRO A 62 2.38 8.05 -11.49
N THR A 63 1.77 8.13 -10.30
CA THR A 63 2.03 7.23 -9.17
C THR A 63 1.76 5.78 -9.54
N LEU A 64 0.70 5.48 -10.30
CA LEU A 64 0.42 4.12 -10.76
C LEU A 64 1.50 3.59 -11.71
N VAL A 65 2.07 4.47 -12.53
CA VAL A 65 3.16 4.10 -13.45
C VAL A 65 4.46 3.89 -12.68
N ASP A 66 4.76 4.72 -11.69
CA ASP A 66 5.97 4.57 -10.88
C ASP A 66 5.89 3.35 -9.96
N ALA A 67 4.70 3.05 -9.44
CA ALA A 67 4.44 1.81 -8.71
C ALA A 67 4.66 0.57 -9.59
N ASP A 68 4.20 0.60 -10.85
CA ASP A 68 4.44 -0.45 -11.85
C ASP A 68 5.92 -0.65 -12.16
N ARG A 69 6.72 0.43 -12.13
CA ARG A 69 8.18 0.40 -12.32
C ARG A 69 8.94 -0.12 -11.10
N GLY A 70 8.29 -0.24 -9.95
CA GLY A 70 8.91 -0.75 -8.75
C GLY A 70 9.31 0.30 -7.73
N ASP A 71 8.91 1.56 -7.90
CA ASP A 71 9.22 2.61 -6.93
C ASP A 71 8.54 2.33 -5.57
N PRO A 72 9.29 2.16 -4.47
CA PRO A 72 8.71 1.77 -3.19
C PRO A 72 7.71 2.80 -2.62
N ILE A 73 7.96 4.10 -2.85
CA ILE A 73 7.09 5.16 -2.34
C ILE A 73 5.77 5.12 -3.12
N ALA A 74 5.83 5.12 -4.45
CA ALA A 74 4.66 5.04 -5.30
C ALA A 74 3.85 3.74 -5.09
N GLN A 75 4.52 2.62 -4.80
CA GLN A 75 3.85 1.38 -4.41
C GLN A 75 3.09 1.52 -3.08
N CYS A 76 3.66 2.25 -2.10
CA CYS A 76 2.98 2.55 -0.85
C CYS A 76 1.78 3.48 -1.10
N ASP A 77 1.96 4.55 -1.87
CA ASP A 77 0.90 5.51 -2.17
C ASP A 77 -0.26 4.87 -2.93
N LEU A 78 0.03 4.03 -3.93
CA LEU A 78 -0.98 3.23 -4.61
C LEU A 78 -1.71 2.30 -3.65
N ALA A 79 -0.99 1.66 -2.73
CA ALA A 79 -1.59 0.81 -1.73
C ALA A 79 -2.54 1.60 -0.80
N ILE A 80 -2.18 2.81 -0.40
CA ILE A 80 -3.04 3.70 0.40
C ILE A 80 -4.30 4.07 -0.38
N LEU A 81 -4.18 4.42 -1.67
CA LEU A 81 -5.34 4.69 -2.54
C LEU A 81 -6.29 3.48 -2.61
N LEU A 82 -5.72 2.28 -2.78
CA LEU A 82 -6.48 1.03 -2.83
C LEU A 82 -7.08 0.65 -1.48
N MET A 83 -6.42 0.96 -0.36
CA MET A 83 -6.89 0.57 0.98
C MET A 83 -8.28 1.12 1.30
N ASN A 84 -8.66 2.27 0.72
CA ASN A 84 -9.96 2.89 0.90
C ASN A 84 -11.07 2.30 0.01
N GLN A 85 -10.73 1.70 -1.12
CA GLN A 85 -11.71 1.21 -2.11
C GLN A 85 -11.76 -0.32 -2.15
N ARG A 86 -10.58 -0.94 -2.15
CA ARG A 86 -10.35 -2.38 -2.33
C ARG A 86 -9.19 -2.83 -1.43
N PRO A 87 -9.42 -2.96 -0.11
CA PRO A 87 -8.37 -3.28 0.87
C PRO A 87 -7.53 -4.51 0.52
N ALA A 88 -8.14 -5.56 -0.03
CA ALA A 88 -7.43 -6.79 -0.38
C ALA A 88 -6.40 -6.58 -1.50
N ASP A 89 -6.69 -5.67 -2.44
CA ASP A 89 -5.78 -5.38 -3.55
C ASP A 89 -4.64 -4.45 -3.14
N ALA A 90 -4.76 -3.75 -2.02
CA ALA A 90 -3.68 -2.92 -1.46
C ALA A 90 -2.53 -3.76 -0.88
N ILE A 91 -2.83 -4.95 -0.34
CA ILE A 91 -1.87 -5.75 0.43
C ILE A 91 -0.65 -6.17 -0.40
N PRO A 92 -0.78 -6.67 -1.64
CA PRO A 92 0.39 -6.98 -2.46
C PRO A 92 1.29 -5.77 -2.73
N TRP A 93 0.72 -4.56 -2.80
CA TRP A 93 1.49 -3.33 -3.03
C TRP A 93 2.24 -2.90 -1.76
N PHE A 94 1.58 -2.95 -0.59
CA PHE A 94 2.27 -2.76 0.69
C PHE A 94 3.38 -3.78 0.89
N GLN A 95 3.17 -5.05 0.55
CA GLN A 95 4.20 -6.09 0.63
C GLN A 95 5.41 -5.77 -0.25
N ARG A 96 5.21 -5.34 -1.51
CA ARG A 96 6.32 -4.97 -2.40
C ARG A 96 7.12 -3.80 -1.83
N SER A 97 6.43 -2.74 -1.39
CA SER A 97 7.06 -1.55 -0.81
C SER A 97 7.80 -1.85 0.50
N ALA A 98 7.17 -2.60 1.41
CA ALA A 98 7.77 -3.03 2.68
C ALA A 98 9.00 -3.94 2.46
N ASN A 99 8.95 -4.83 1.47
CA ASN A 99 10.08 -5.67 1.08
C ASN A 99 11.22 -4.88 0.43
N ALA A 100 10.93 -3.72 -0.16
CA ALA A 100 11.91 -2.74 -0.60
C ALA A 100 12.40 -1.83 0.55
N PHE A 101 12.12 -2.21 1.80
CA PHE A 101 12.53 -1.54 3.02
C PHE A 101 11.90 -0.17 3.28
N TYR A 102 10.75 0.14 2.67
CA TYR A 102 10.06 1.40 2.91
C TYR A 102 9.28 1.38 4.25
N PRO A 103 9.62 2.21 5.25
CA PRO A 103 9.09 2.06 6.61
C PRO A 103 7.60 2.39 6.77
N ASP A 104 7.05 3.33 6.00
CA ASP A 104 5.60 3.61 6.02
C ASP A 104 4.81 2.38 5.59
N ALA A 105 5.23 1.73 4.49
CA ALA A 105 4.57 0.51 4.02
C ALA A 105 4.66 -0.64 5.03
N MET A 106 5.76 -0.73 5.81
CA MET A 106 5.84 -1.68 6.92
C MET A 106 4.78 -1.38 8.00
N CYS A 107 4.58 -0.11 8.36
CA CYS A 107 3.55 0.28 9.33
C CYS A 107 2.15 -0.03 8.82
N TRP A 108 1.86 0.28 7.55
CA TRP A 108 0.57 -0.03 6.93
C TRP A 108 0.31 -1.53 6.83
N LEU A 109 1.31 -2.30 6.39
CA LEU A 109 1.21 -3.75 6.31
C LEU A 109 1.01 -4.37 7.70
N ALA A 110 1.73 -3.87 8.71
CA ALA A 110 1.54 -4.30 10.08
C ALA A 110 0.10 -4.09 10.55
N ARG A 111 -0.45 -2.89 10.35
CA ARG A 111 -1.84 -2.57 10.71
C ARG A 111 -2.85 -3.44 9.99
N ALA A 112 -2.63 -3.74 8.71
CA ALA A 112 -3.48 -4.66 7.97
C ALA A 112 -3.51 -6.06 8.62
N TYR A 113 -2.34 -6.58 9.02
CA TYR A 113 -2.25 -7.85 9.76
C TYR A 113 -2.85 -7.79 11.17
N LEU A 114 -2.71 -6.68 11.90
CA LEU A 114 -3.23 -6.54 13.27
C LEU A 114 -4.76 -6.39 13.31
N SER A 115 -5.33 -5.74 12.29
CA SER A 115 -6.77 -5.43 12.20
C SER A 115 -7.55 -6.39 11.31
N GLY A 116 -6.88 -7.20 10.48
CA GLY A 116 -7.52 -8.04 9.47
C GLY A 116 -8.08 -7.24 8.28
N GLN A 117 -7.61 -6.02 8.03
CA GLN A 117 -8.09 -5.19 6.94
C GLN A 117 -7.45 -5.60 5.62
N GLY A 118 -8.22 -6.21 4.73
CA GLY A 118 -7.76 -6.65 3.39
C GLY A 118 -6.95 -7.94 3.39
N ILE A 119 -6.51 -8.42 4.54
CA ILE A 119 -5.82 -9.70 4.72
C ILE A 119 -6.31 -10.39 6.00
N GLU A 120 -6.14 -11.71 6.08
CA GLU A 120 -6.39 -12.43 7.33
C GLU A 120 -5.52 -11.88 8.47
N CYS A 121 -6.12 -11.77 9.65
CA CYS A 121 -5.42 -11.26 10.82
C CYS A 121 -4.27 -12.18 11.21
N ASN A 122 -3.10 -11.61 11.46
CA ASN A 122 -1.94 -12.32 11.98
C ASN A 122 -1.18 -11.39 12.92
N LEU A 123 -1.45 -11.50 14.22
CA LEU A 123 -0.88 -10.61 15.23
C LEU A 123 0.65 -10.66 15.24
N GLU A 124 1.22 -11.86 15.17
CA GLU A 124 2.66 -12.07 15.17
C GLU A 124 3.34 -11.37 13.98
N THR A 125 2.81 -11.57 12.77
CA THR A 125 3.34 -10.94 11.56
C THR A 125 3.18 -9.42 11.63
N GLY A 126 2.06 -8.93 12.17
CA GLY A 126 1.83 -7.50 12.39
C GLY A 126 2.88 -6.88 13.31
N VAL A 127 3.14 -7.48 14.47
CA VAL A 127 4.18 -7.03 15.42
C VAL A 127 5.56 -7.03 14.76
N GLN A 128 5.92 -8.11 14.03
CA GLN A 128 7.21 -8.19 13.34
C GLN A 128 7.42 -7.07 12.32
N TRP A 129 6.38 -6.63 11.61
CA TRP A 129 6.49 -5.51 10.68
C TRP A 129 6.63 -4.16 11.39
N ILE A 130 5.95 -3.95 12.52
CA ILE A 130 6.16 -2.77 13.37
C ILE A 130 7.58 -2.74 13.92
N ASP A 131 8.10 -3.87 14.40
CA ASP A 131 9.46 -3.96 14.88
C ASP A 131 10.45 -3.55 13.78
N LYS A 132 10.28 -4.06 12.55
CA LYS A 132 11.13 -3.66 11.41
C LYS A 132 11.06 -2.16 11.13
N ALA A 133 9.88 -1.55 11.18
CA ALA A 133 9.71 -0.11 10.98
C ALA A 133 10.39 0.70 12.10
N ALA A 134 10.24 0.27 13.36
CA ALA A 134 10.88 0.90 14.52
C ALA A 134 12.41 0.83 14.43
N HIS A 135 12.97 -0.32 14.02
CA HIS A 135 14.41 -0.50 13.82
C HIS A 135 14.97 0.40 12.71
N LYS A 136 14.15 0.83 11.75
CA LYS A 136 14.52 1.81 10.73
C LYS A 136 14.45 3.26 11.23
N GLY A 137 14.09 3.48 12.49
CA GLY A 137 13.93 4.81 13.07
C GLY A 137 12.66 5.51 12.61
N HIS A 138 11.67 4.78 12.11
CA HIS A 138 10.42 5.39 11.65
C HIS A 138 9.61 5.90 12.86
N PRO A 139 9.23 7.19 12.92
CA PRO A 139 8.55 7.75 14.10
C PRO A 139 7.26 7.01 14.48
N LEU A 140 6.42 6.71 13.47
CA LEU A 140 5.21 5.93 13.70
C LEU A 140 5.55 4.48 14.07
N GLY A 141 6.57 3.89 13.45
CA GLY A 141 7.02 2.54 13.78
C GLY A 141 7.45 2.42 15.25
N GLN A 142 8.20 3.40 15.75
CA GLN A 142 8.63 3.50 17.15
C GLN A 142 7.44 3.67 18.09
N ALA A 143 6.53 4.61 17.81
CA ALA A 143 5.36 4.84 18.65
C ALA A 143 4.45 3.60 18.74
N LEU A 144 4.23 2.91 17.61
CA LEU A 144 3.47 1.67 17.58
C LEU A 144 4.19 0.53 18.31
N HIS A 145 5.52 0.42 18.16
CA HIS A 145 6.32 -0.57 18.89
C HIS A 145 6.19 -0.36 20.40
N ASP A 146 6.42 0.86 20.89
CA ASP A 146 6.34 1.18 22.31
C ASP A 146 4.95 0.89 22.88
N PHE A 147 3.89 1.21 22.13
CA PHE A 147 2.53 0.87 22.52
C PHE A 147 2.31 -0.64 22.61
N LEU A 148 2.75 -1.42 21.62
CA LEU A 148 2.59 -2.87 21.63
C LEU A 148 3.38 -3.54 22.75
N GLN A 149 4.51 -2.98 23.18
CA GLN A 149 5.27 -3.47 24.34
C GLN A 149 4.69 -3.04 25.70
N SER A 150 3.81 -2.03 25.71
CA SER A 150 3.15 -1.58 26.95
C SER A 150 2.15 -2.61 27.50
N PRO A 151 1.82 -2.56 28.81
CA PRO A 151 0.78 -3.43 29.38
C PRO A 151 -0.58 -3.30 28.67
N SER A 152 -0.90 -2.10 28.17
CA SER A 152 -2.13 -1.86 27.40
C SER A 152 -2.10 -2.59 26.06
N GLY A 153 -1.00 -2.48 25.29
CA GLY A 153 -0.85 -3.17 24.01
C GLY A 153 -0.85 -4.69 24.17
N GLN A 154 -0.07 -5.21 25.11
CA GLN A 154 -0.03 -6.65 25.43
C GLN A 154 -1.41 -7.17 25.86
N GLY A 155 -2.15 -6.40 26.66
CA GLY A 155 -3.52 -6.73 27.05
C GLY A 155 -4.45 -6.89 25.83
N LEU A 156 -4.36 -5.99 24.84
CA LEU A 156 -5.16 -6.07 23.61
C LEU A 156 -4.74 -7.23 22.71
N LEU A 157 -3.44 -7.51 22.60
CA LEU A 157 -2.91 -8.64 21.82
C LEU A 157 -3.35 -9.98 22.41
N HIS A 158 -3.20 -10.17 23.72
CA HIS A 158 -3.62 -11.41 24.40
C HIS A 158 -5.14 -11.61 24.36
N ALA A 159 -5.91 -10.54 24.50
CA ALA A 159 -7.36 -10.58 24.35
C ALA A 159 -7.81 -10.78 22.90
N GLN A 160 -6.89 -10.72 21.93
CA GLN A 160 -7.18 -10.77 20.49
C GLN A 160 -8.26 -9.76 20.08
N ASN A 161 -8.27 -8.59 20.72
CA ASN A 161 -9.30 -7.58 20.49
C ASN A 161 -8.92 -6.68 19.31
N HIS A 162 -9.13 -7.18 18.09
CA HIS A 162 -8.72 -6.52 16.84
C HIS A 162 -9.35 -5.13 16.66
N SER A 163 -10.60 -4.93 17.11
CA SER A 163 -11.31 -3.65 16.99
C SER A 163 -10.70 -2.59 17.91
N ALA A 164 -10.47 -2.93 19.18
CA ALA A 164 -9.82 -2.03 20.13
C ALA A 164 -8.37 -1.77 19.73
N LEU A 165 -7.67 -2.80 19.24
CA LEU A 165 -6.32 -2.67 18.73
C LEU A 165 -6.29 -1.70 17.55
N LYS A 166 -7.14 -1.88 16.54
CA LYS A 166 -7.25 -0.94 15.40
C LYS A 166 -7.46 0.49 15.88
N THR A 167 -8.41 0.72 16.77
CA THR A 167 -8.72 2.05 17.30
C THR A 167 -7.50 2.69 17.98
N ALA A 168 -6.78 1.93 18.81
CA ALA A 168 -5.58 2.42 19.47
C ALA A 168 -4.46 2.75 18.46
N LEU A 169 -4.27 1.93 17.43
CA LEU A 169 -3.27 2.18 16.38
C LEU A 169 -3.63 3.45 15.57
N ASP A 170 -4.91 3.66 15.26
CA ASP A 170 -5.39 4.86 14.55
C ASP A 170 -5.17 6.14 15.39
N ASP A 171 -5.35 6.05 16.71
CA ASP A 171 -5.12 7.17 17.63
C ASP A 171 -3.64 7.53 17.73
N ILE A 172 -2.76 6.53 17.79
CA ILE A 172 -1.29 6.72 17.82
C ILE A 172 -0.80 7.34 16.53
N GLU A 173 -1.30 6.90 15.38
CA GLU A 173 -0.99 7.49 14.08
C GLU A 173 -1.35 8.98 14.06
N ARG A 174 -2.58 9.31 14.46
CA ARG A 174 -3.04 10.70 14.52
C ARG A 174 -2.15 11.56 15.42
N GLN A 175 -1.80 11.07 16.61
CA GLN A 175 -0.93 11.78 17.54
C GLN A 175 0.48 11.99 16.96
N THR A 176 1.04 10.95 16.34
CA THR A 176 2.38 11.01 15.74
C THR A 176 2.44 12.05 14.62
N LEU A 177 1.43 12.09 13.74
CA LEU A 177 1.32 13.07 12.68
C LEU A 177 1.15 14.50 13.21
N LEU A 178 0.30 14.70 14.22
CA LEU A 178 0.12 16.01 14.85
C LEU A 178 1.42 16.53 15.48
N ASN A 179 2.17 15.65 16.16
CA ASN A 179 3.46 16.01 16.75
C ASN A 179 4.49 16.39 15.68
N ALA A 180 4.54 15.67 14.56
CA ALA A 180 5.41 16.00 13.44
C ALA A 180 5.05 17.37 12.83
N LEU A 181 3.76 17.66 12.63
CA LEU A 181 3.29 18.95 12.12
C LEU A 181 3.66 20.11 13.04
N ASN A 182 3.43 19.97 14.34
CA ASN A 182 3.76 21.01 15.32
C ASN A 182 5.28 21.29 15.36
N ALA A 183 6.11 20.24 15.33
CA ALA A 183 7.56 20.40 15.30
C ALA A 183 8.05 21.15 14.04
N THR A 184 7.41 20.93 12.88
CA THR A 184 7.73 21.68 11.66
C THR A 184 7.28 23.14 11.73
N ALA A 185 6.15 23.42 12.39
CA ALA A 185 5.68 24.79 12.58
C ALA A 185 6.64 25.58 13.50
N ASP A 186 7.09 24.98 14.61
CA ASP A 186 8.00 25.63 15.56
C ASP A 186 9.38 25.90 14.93
N ALA A 187 9.87 25.00 14.07
CA ALA A 187 11.14 25.15 13.35
C ALA A 187 11.13 26.26 12.28
N VAL A 188 9.95 26.63 11.75
CA VAL A 188 9.80 27.74 10.79
C VAL A 188 9.67 29.10 11.48
N HIS A 189 9.26 29.12 12.75
CA HIS A 189 9.08 30.33 13.56
C HIS A 189 10.25 30.63 14.52
N SER A 190 11.31 29.80 14.51
CA SER A 190 12.54 29.96 15.30
C SER A 190 13.71 30.42 14.44
#